data_AF-A0A4Q2KQ11-F1
#
_entry.id   AF-A0A4Q2KQ11-F1
#
_cell.length_a   1.000
_cell.length_b   1.000
_cell.length_c   1.000
_cell.angle_alpha   90.00
_cell.angle_beta   90.00
_cell.angle_gamma   90.00
#
_symmetry.space_group_name_H-M   'P 1'
#
loop_
_entity.id
_entity.type
_entity.pdbx_description
1 polymer ?
#
loop_
_entity_poly.entity_id
_entity_poly.type
_entity_poly.pdbx_seq_one_letter_code
_entity_poly.pdbx_strand_id
1 'polypeptide(L)'
;AARIRPAVLELIDAAGLARVATFLGAAALAGTPLESIAPGETFLLAQSDTAGAAVEAAAIAAVFAEAGGRVTMSTDAATGERLLDIRRAVHPAFAATGQVLIEDVAVPRSRLPEMFRAIEEIGARHGLEIPTIAHAGDGNLHPNFVFTGDEVPEHVWAAADELFRAAVALGGTLTGEHGVGILKRRWLAAELGEDSFELQRGIKALFDPSGILNPGVMFEASAPPAR
;
A
#
# COMPACT_ATOMS: atom_id res chain seq x y z
N ALA A 1 -14.90 -17.29 -10.72
CA ALA A 1 -14.73 -15.87 -10.39
C ALA A 1 -15.57 -15.03 -11.35
N ALA A 2 -16.42 -14.14 -10.84
CA ALA A 2 -17.50 -13.46 -11.57
C ALA A 2 -17.04 -12.46 -12.67
N ARG A 3 -15.74 -12.34 -12.97
CA ARG A 3 -15.13 -11.41 -13.94
C ARG A 3 -15.56 -9.94 -13.77
N ILE A 4 -15.92 -9.56 -12.55
CA ILE A 4 -16.29 -8.20 -12.17
C ILE A 4 -15.02 -7.35 -12.07
N ARG A 5 -15.08 -6.08 -12.50
CA ARG A 5 -13.98 -5.13 -12.44
C ARG A 5 -14.49 -3.82 -11.83
N PRO A 6 -14.51 -3.71 -10.50
CA PRO A 6 -14.91 -2.48 -9.85
C PRO A 6 -13.96 -1.34 -10.25
N ALA A 7 -14.49 -0.12 -10.30
CA ALA A 7 -13.71 1.10 -10.52
C ALA A 7 -12.77 1.40 -9.34
N VAL A 8 -13.16 0.96 -8.13
CA VAL A 8 -12.37 1.09 -6.90
C VAL A 8 -12.45 -0.22 -6.14
N LEU A 9 -11.30 -0.73 -5.67
CA LEU A 9 -11.25 -1.84 -4.72
C LEU A 9 -10.11 -1.60 -3.73
N GLU A 10 -10.48 -1.12 -2.54
CA GLU A 10 -9.56 -0.67 -1.49
C GLU A 10 -9.69 -1.53 -0.24
N LEU A 11 -8.57 -1.76 0.44
CA LEU A 11 -8.54 -2.47 1.71
C LEU A 11 -7.80 -1.64 2.77
N ILE A 12 -8.30 -1.66 3.99
CA ILE A 12 -7.62 -1.19 5.21
C ILE A 12 -7.55 -2.39 6.16
N ASP A 13 -6.34 -2.75 6.58
CA ASP A 13 -6.14 -3.82 7.55
C ASP A 13 -6.65 -3.43 8.96
N ALA A 14 -6.64 -4.38 9.88
CA ALA A 14 -7.21 -4.17 11.21
C ALA A 14 -6.46 -3.09 12.02
N ALA A 15 -5.13 -3.08 11.93
CA ALA A 15 -4.29 -2.10 12.63
C ALA A 15 -4.53 -0.68 12.09
N GLY A 16 -4.54 -0.51 10.77
CA GLY A 16 -4.80 0.76 10.12
C GLY A 16 -6.22 1.27 10.41
N LEU A 17 -7.19 0.37 10.35
CA LEU A 17 -8.59 0.71 10.55
C LEU A 17 -8.89 1.15 11.98
N ALA A 18 -8.28 0.51 12.98
CA ALA A 18 -8.40 0.94 14.38
C ALA A 18 -7.87 2.37 14.60
N ARG A 19 -6.74 2.72 13.96
CA ARG A 19 -6.16 4.07 14.02
C ARG A 19 -7.03 5.09 13.31
N VAL A 20 -7.54 4.76 12.12
CA VAL A 20 -8.50 5.61 11.38
C VAL A 20 -9.76 5.87 12.21
N ALA A 21 -10.32 4.82 12.83
CA ALA A 21 -11.53 4.95 13.64
C ALA A 21 -11.30 5.86 14.86
N THR A 22 -10.15 5.72 15.52
CA THR A 22 -9.75 6.58 16.65
C THR A 22 -9.58 8.03 16.22
N PHE A 23 -8.93 8.26 15.08
CA PHE A 23 -8.67 9.60 14.56
C PHE A 23 -9.94 10.33 14.14
N LEU A 24 -10.85 9.65 13.43
CA LEU A 24 -12.11 10.23 12.96
C LEU A 24 -13.13 10.43 14.09
N GLY A 25 -13.14 9.53 15.07
CA GLY A 25 -14.08 9.53 16.19
C GLY A 25 -15.49 9.05 15.81
N ALA A 26 -16.29 8.74 16.83
CA ALA A 26 -17.60 8.08 16.67
C ALA A 26 -18.59 8.87 15.81
N ALA A 27 -18.59 10.21 15.90
CA ALA A 27 -19.52 11.05 15.13
C ALA A 27 -19.30 10.95 13.61
N ALA A 28 -18.05 10.82 13.16
CA ALA A 28 -17.73 10.68 11.75
C ALA A 28 -18.07 9.28 11.20
N LEU A 29 -18.06 8.26 12.06
CA LEU A 29 -18.40 6.88 11.70
C LEU A 29 -19.90 6.56 11.82
N ALA A 30 -20.68 7.40 12.51
CA ALA A 30 -22.10 7.18 12.75
C ALA A 30 -22.87 7.01 11.42
N GLY A 31 -23.72 5.98 11.34
CA GLY A 31 -24.47 5.65 10.13
C GLY A 31 -23.61 5.08 8.99
N THR A 32 -22.37 4.71 9.26
CA THR A 32 -21.53 3.92 8.34
C THR A 32 -21.40 2.47 8.84
N PRO A 33 -20.99 1.52 7.99
CA PRO A 33 -20.73 0.15 8.41
C PRO A 33 -19.63 0.03 9.48
N LEU A 34 -18.86 1.09 9.72
CA LEU A 34 -17.76 1.14 10.67
C LEU A 34 -18.17 1.67 12.05
N GLU A 35 -19.42 2.11 12.23
CA GLU A 35 -19.94 2.55 13.54
C GLU A 35 -19.82 1.46 14.62
N SER A 36 -19.90 0.19 14.23
CA SER A 36 -19.87 -0.98 15.11
C SER A 36 -18.65 -1.88 14.87
N ILE A 37 -17.53 -1.29 14.44
CA ILE A 37 -16.31 -2.05 14.17
C ILE A 37 -15.79 -2.76 15.43
N ALA A 38 -15.45 -4.05 15.29
CA ALA A 38 -14.81 -4.84 16.33
C ALA A 38 -13.27 -4.91 16.14
N PRO A 39 -12.49 -5.08 17.23
CA PRO A 39 -11.05 -5.31 17.11
C PRO A 39 -10.73 -6.49 16.20
N GLY A 40 -9.78 -6.31 15.28
CA GLY A 40 -9.38 -7.33 14.32
C GLY A 40 -10.19 -7.36 13.02
N GLU A 41 -11.25 -6.56 12.90
CA GLU A 41 -11.96 -6.41 11.62
C GLU A 41 -11.15 -5.57 10.61
N THR A 42 -11.24 -5.93 9.34
CA THR A 42 -10.68 -5.19 8.21
C THR A 42 -11.79 -4.51 7.41
N PHE A 43 -11.48 -3.44 6.69
CA PHE A 43 -12.44 -2.74 5.83
C PHE A 43 -12.09 -2.95 4.37
N LEU A 44 -13.05 -3.44 3.59
CA LEU A 44 -12.94 -3.58 2.15
C LEU A 44 -14.02 -2.72 1.49
N LEU A 45 -13.60 -1.80 0.62
CA LEU A 45 -14.47 -0.88 -0.10
C LEU A 45 -14.41 -1.20 -1.60
N ALA A 46 -15.57 -1.36 -2.22
CA ALA A 46 -15.70 -1.51 -3.66
C ALA A 46 -16.68 -0.51 -4.24
N GLN A 47 -16.36 0.05 -5.42
CA GLN A 47 -17.23 0.97 -6.15
C GLN A 47 -17.32 0.55 -7.62
N SER A 48 -18.51 0.68 -8.22
CA SER A 48 -18.71 0.59 -9.67
C SER A 48 -19.31 1.89 -10.17
N ASP A 49 -18.87 2.32 -11.36
CA ASP A 49 -19.29 3.53 -12.07
C ASP A 49 -19.88 3.21 -13.46
N THR A 50 -20.13 1.92 -13.74
CA THR A 50 -20.64 1.47 -15.03
C THR A 50 -22.13 1.81 -15.19
N ALA A 51 -22.65 1.74 -16.43
CA ALA A 51 -24.09 1.88 -16.68
C ALA A 51 -24.94 0.84 -15.92
N GLY A 52 -24.33 -0.29 -15.51
CA GLY A 52 -24.93 -1.34 -14.71
C GLY A 52 -24.47 -1.34 -13.24
N ALA A 53 -23.97 -0.22 -12.73
CA ALA A 53 -23.29 -0.15 -11.43
C ALA A 53 -24.07 -0.77 -10.27
N ALA A 54 -25.39 -0.59 -10.20
CA ALA A 54 -26.21 -1.20 -9.14
C ALA A 54 -26.22 -2.75 -9.20
N VAL A 55 -26.26 -3.32 -10.41
CA VAL A 55 -26.22 -4.77 -10.62
C VAL A 55 -24.82 -5.31 -10.29
N GLU A 56 -23.78 -4.58 -10.71
CA GLU A 56 -22.39 -4.95 -10.43
C GLU A 56 -22.09 -4.88 -8.93
N ALA A 57 -22.51 -3.80 -8.25
CA ALA A 57 -22.37 -3.64 -6.81
C ALA A 57 -23.09 -4.76 -6.04
N ALA A 58 -24.29 -5.16 -6.46
CA ALA A 58 -25.01 -6.28 -5.86
C ALA A 58 -24.26 -7.61 -6.04
N ALA A 59 -23.64 -7.84 -7.21
CA ALA A 59 -22.85 -9.02 -7.46
C ALA A 59 -21.54 -9.04 -6.63
N ILE A 60 -20.88 -7.88 -6.46
CA ILE A 60 -19.72 -7.73 -5.56
C ILE A 60 -20.14 -8.02 -4.12
N ALA A 61 -21.26 -7.44 -3.68
CA ALA A 61 -21.80 -7.64 -2.34
C ALA A 61 -22.08 -9.12 -2.05
N ALA A 62 -22.63 -9.86 -3.02
CA ALA A 62 -22.84 -11.30 -2.90
C ALA A 62 -21.51 -12.06 -2.70
N VAL A 63 -20.48 -11.73 -3.49
CA VAL A 63 -19.14 -12.35 -3.36
C VAL A 63 -18.54 -12.08 -1.98
N PHE A 64 -18.66 -10.85 -1.47
CA PHE A 64 -18.14 -10.50 -0.14
C PHE A 64 -18.90 -11.24 0.96
N ALA A 65 -20.22 -11.36 0.85
CA ALA A 65 -21.04 -12.10 1.81
C ALA A 65 -20.72 -13.60 1.79
N GLU A 66 -20.55 -14.21 0.61
CA GLU A 66 -20.13 -15.60 0.44
C GLU A 66 -18.74 -15.87 1.05
N ALA A 67 -17.85 -14.87 1.01
CA ALA A 67 -16.55 -14.92 1.67
C ALA A 67 -16.61 -14.70 3.20
N GLY A 68 -17.80 -14.49 3.77
CA GLY A 68 -18.01 -14.29 5.21
C GLY A 68 -17.97 -12.83 5.67
N GLY A 69 -17.96 -11.87 4.74
CA GLY A 69 -17.96 -10.45 5.06
C GLY A 69 -19.31 -9.94 5.56
N ARG A 70 -19.27 -8.96 6.47
CA ARG A 70 -20.44 -8.14 6.85
C ARG A 70 -20.61 -7.03 5.82
N VAL A 71 -21.59 -7.17 4.94
CA VAL A 71 -21.72 -6.33 3.74
C VAL A 71 -22.85 -5.30 3.88
N THR A 72 -22.54 -4.06 3.56
CA THR A 72 -23.51 -2.99 3.32
C THR A 72 -23.31 -2.46 1.91
N MET A 73 -24.40 -2.25 1.18
CA MET A 73 -24.39 -1.64 -0.15
C MET A 73 -25.19 -0.35 -0.11
N SER A 74 -24.69 0.70 -0.77
CA SER A 74 -25.42 1.96 -0.95
C SER A 74 -25.26 2.44 -2.39
N THR A 75 -26.32 3.02 -2.94
CA THR A 75 -26.32 3.75 -4.21
C THR A 75 -26.39 5.27 -3.99
N ASP A 76 -26.40 5.71 -2.73
CA ASP A 76 -26.41 7.13 -2.38
C ASP A 76 -24.99 7.70 -2.47
N ALA A 77 -24.83 8.72 -3.32
CA ALA A 77 -23.53 9.34 -3.57
C ALA A 77 -22.92 9.96 -2.30
N ALA A 78 -23.74 10.54 -1.41
CA ALA A 78 -23.24 11.12 -0.17
C ALA A 78 -22.67 10.06 0.76
N THR A 79 -23.33 8.90 0.87
CA THR A 79 -22.82 7.74 1.60
C THR A 79 -21.54 7.18 0.98
N GLY A 80 -21.48 7.08 -0.36
CA GLY A 80 -20.28 6.65 -1.07
C GLY A 80 -19.07 7.54 -0.77
N GLU A 81 -19.25 8.86 -0.79
CA GLU A 81 -18.19 9.82 -0.48
C GLU A 81 -17.70 9.69 0.97
N ARG A 82 -18.62 9.50 1.94
CA ARG A 82 -18.22 9.25 3.34
C ARG A 82 -17.33 8.02 3.49
N LEU A 83 -17.59 6.93 2.74
CA LEU A 83 -16.76 5.73 2.78
C LEU A 83 -15.37 5.96 2.17
N LEU A 84 -15.31 6.78 1.11
CA LEU A 84 -14.04 7.20 0.51
C LEU A 84 -13.25 8.12 1.46
N ASP A 85 -13.93 9.02 2.18
CA ASP A 85 -13.29 9.90 3.17
C ASP A 85 -12.64 9.12 4.30
N ILE A 86 -13.27 8.04 4.77
CA ILE A 86 -12.66 7.11 5.72
C ILE A 86 -11.34 6.54 5.15
N ARG A 87 -11.37 6.09 3.89
CA ARG A 87 -10.17 5.56 3.21
C ARG A 87 -9.08 6.63 3.02
N ARG A 88 -9.45 7.89 2.79
CA ARG A 88 -8.53 9.02 2.67
C ARG A 88 -7.96 9.48 4.01
N ALA A 89 -8.65 9.22 5.11
CA ALA A 89 -8.21 9.58 6.46
C ALA A 89 -7.02 8.76 6.97
N VAL A 90 -6.62 7.70 6.27
CA VAL A 90 -5.51 6.80 6.66
C VAL A 90 -4.20 7.55 6.92
N HIS A 91 -3.69 8.31 5.95
CA HIS A 91 -2.43 9.02 6.12
C HIS A 91 -2.51 10.10 7.22
N PRO A 92 -3.54 10.97 7.26
CA PRO A 92 -3.75 11.88 8.40
C PRO A 92 -3.77 11.17 9.76
N ALA A 93 -4.47 10.04 9.86
CA ALA A 93 -4.57 9.28 11.11
C ALA A 93 -3.20 8.76 11.58
N PHE A 94 -2.37 8.27 10.65
CA PHE A 94 -1.04 7.78 10.99
C PHE A 94 -0.10 8.93 11.38
N ALA A 95 -0.10 10.01 10.60
CA ALA A 95 0.71 11.19 10.85
C ALA A 95 0.35 11.91 12.16
N ALA A 96 -0.89 11.77 12.65
CA ALA A 96 -1.30 12.29 13.95
C ALA A 96 -0.63 11.59 15.14
N THR A 97 -0.04 10.40 14.94
CA THR A 97 0.56 9.58 15.99
C THR A 97 2.09 9.47 15.92
N GLY A 98 2.72 10.04 14.90
CA GLY A 98 4.17 10.03 14.73
C GLY A 98 4.61 10.41 13.31
N GLN A 99 5.91 10.32 13.06
CA GLN A 99 6.43 10.35 11.69
C GLN A 99 6.11 9.03 11.00
N VAL A 100 5.90 9.09 9.67
CA VAL A 100 5.51 7.92 8.89
C VAL A 100 6.52 7.68 7.78
N LEU A 101 7.16 6.52 7.82
CA LEU A 101 7.81 5.96 6.65
C LEU A 101 6.74 5.18 5.89
N ILE A 102 6.27 5.76 4.80
CA ILE A 102 5.29 5.16 3.90
C ILE A 102 6.07 4.31 2.91
N GLU A 103 5.80 3.01 2.88
CA GLU A 103 6.30 2.12 1.85
C GLU A 103 5.20 1.73 0.88
N ASP A 104 5.62 1.24 -0.28
CA ASP A 104 4.75 0.93 -1.41
C ASP A 104 5.32 -0.29 -2.11
N VAL A 105 4.57 -1.37 -2.18
CA VAL A 105 4.95 -2.62 -2.85
C VAL A 105 3.75 -3.17 -3.60
N ALA A 106 3.97 -3.96 -4.65
CA ALA A 106 2.86 -4.66 -5.29
C ALA A 106 3.20 -6.14 -5.46
N VAL A 107 2.20 -6.99 -5.30
CA VAL A 107 2.28 -8.45 -5.49
C VAL A 107 1.13 -8.90 -6.39
N PRO A 108 1.21 -10.08 -7.03
CA PRO A 108 0.05 -10.65 -7.71
C PRO A 108 -1.15 -10.70 -6.76
N ARG A 109 -2.34 -10.29 -7.21
CA ARG A 109 -3.54 -10.17 -6.33
C ARG A 109 -3.88 -11.45 -5.58
N SER A 110 -3.61 -12.61 -6.19
CA SER A 110 -3.80 -13.92 -5.56
C SER A 110 -2.84 -14.18 -4.38
N ARG A 111 -1.83 -13.32 -4.19
CA ARG A 111 -0.80 -13.38 -3.14
C ARG A 111 -0.96 -12.27 -2.09
N LEU A 112 -2.01 -11.44 -2.19
CA LEU A 112 -2.32 -10.43 -1.17
C LEU A 112 -2.42 -11.06 0.23
N PRO A 113 -3.14 -12.19 0.45
CA PRO A 113 -3.22 -12.80 1.77
C PRO A 113 -1.85 -13.21 2.33
N GLU A 114 -0.98 -13.77 1.50
CA GLU A 114 0.38 -14.12 1.89
C GLU A 114 1.22 -12.88 2.22
N MET A 115 1.05 -11.78 1.49
CA MET A 115 1.78 -10.54 1.77
C MET A 115 1.33 -9.89 3.08
N PHE A 116 0.02 -9.80 3.36
CA PHE A 116 -0.47 -9.32 4.66
C PHE A 116 0.05 -10.15 5.82
N ARG A 117 0.06 -11.49 5.69
CA ARG A 117 0.64 -12.37 6.71
C ARG A 117 2.13 -12.12 6.90
N ALA A 118 2.89 -11.95 5.82
CA ALA A 118 4.31 -11.63 5.91
C ALA A 118 4.55 -10.30 6.66
N ILE A 119 3.73 -9.28 6.40
CA ILE A 119 3.81 -7.98 7.08
C ILE A 119 3.55 -8.14 8.59
N GLU A 120 2.51 -8.88 8.97
CA GLU A 120 2.21 -9.16 10.38
C GLU A 120 3.37 -9.90 11.07
N GLU A 121 3.93 -10.92 10.42
CA GLU A 121 5.05 -11.70 10.95
C GLU A 121 6.34 -10.86 11.07
N ILE A 122 6.62 -9.98 10.11
CA ILE A 122 7.74 -9.02 10.16
C ILE A 122 7.54 -8.06 11.32
N GLY A 123 6.35 -7.48 11.45
CA GLY A 123 5.99 -6.60 12.56
C GLY A 123 6.26 -7.27 13.91
N ALA A 124 5.77 -8.51 14.08
CA ALA A 124 5.99 -9.28 15.30
C ALA A 124 7.48 -9.54 15.61
N ARG A 125 8.31 -9.84 14.61
CA ARG A 125 9.76 -10.05 14.79
C ARG A 125 10.50 -8.79 15.23
N HIS A 126 10.10 -7.64 14.69
CA HIS A 126 10.76 -6.35 14.95
C HIS A 126 10.11 -5.55 16.08
N GLY A 127 9.04 -6.05 16.70
CA GLY A 127 8.30 -5.34 17.75
C GLY A 127 7.55 -4.12 17.21
N LEU A 128 7.09 -4.19 15.97
CA LEU A 128 6.43 -3.12 15.23
C LEU A 128 4.98 -3.51 14.88
N GLU A 129 4.10 -2.53 14.87
CA GLU A 129 2.82 -2.63 14.18
C GLU A 129 2.94 -1.90 12.84
N ILE A 130 2.67 -2.60 11.74
CA ILE A 130 2.84 -2.10 10.37
C ILE A 130 1.45 -1.99 9.71
N PRO A 131 0.65 -0.96 10.07
CA PRO A 131 -0.67 -0.78 9.46
C PRO A 131 -0.55 -0.63 7.95
N THR A 132 -1.36 -1.39 7.23
CA THR A 132 -1.27 -1.54 5.78
C THR A 132 -2.62 -1.29 5.12
N ILE A 133 -2.59 -0.44 4.10
CA ILE A 133 -3.70 -0.27 3.17
C ILE A 133 -3.34 -0.91 1.83
N ALA A 134 -4.33 -1.18 1.00
CA ALA A 134 -4.06 -1.67 -0.35
C ALA A 134 -5.07 -1.14 -1.37
N HIS A 135 -4.56 -0.79 -2.54
CA HIS A 135 -5.31 -0.86 -3.79
C HIS A 135 -5.45 -2.34 -4.14
N ALA A 136 -6.36 -3.03 -3.45
CA ALA A 136 -6.55 -4.48 -3.54
C ALA A 136 -6.94 -4.93 -4.96
N GLY A 137 -7.56 -4.03 -5.75
CA GLY A 137 -7.84 -4.22 -7.17
C GLY A 137 -6.61 -4.48 -8.04
N ASP A 138 -5.47 -3.93 -7.63
CA ASP A 138 -4.20 -3.93 -8.38
C ASP A 138 -3.13 -4.79 -7.71
N GLY A 139 -3.34 -5.19 -6.45
CA GLY A 139 -2.36 -5.94 -5.67
C GLY A 139 -1.27 -5.05 -5.07
N ASN A 140 -1.50 -3.73 -5.02
CA ASN A 140 -0.59 -2.74 -4.49
C ASN A 140 -0.91 -2.43 -3.03
N LEU A 141 0.05 -2.66 -2.14
CA LEU A 141 -0.04 -2.40 -0.71
C LEU A 141 0.84 -1.21 -0.34
N HIS A 142 0.37 -0.45 0.65
CA HIS A 142 1.14 0.59 1.32
C HIS A 142 1.33 0.25 2.79
N PRO A 143 2.39 -0.48 3.16
CA PRO A 143 2.77 -0.72 4.55
C PRO A 143 3.33 0.57 5.17
N ASN A 144 2.86 0.94 6.35
CA ASN A 144 3.25 2.19 7.01
C ASN A 144 3.99 1.91 8.31
N PHE A 145 5.19 2.47 8.46
CA PHE A 145 5.95 2.42 9.70
C PHE A 145 5.83 3.75 10.42
N VAL A 146 5.13 3.75 11.56
CA VAL A 146 4.95 4.95 12.38
C VAL A 146 5.96 4.95 13.53
N PHE A 147 6.74 6.02 13.65
CA PHE A 147 7.82 6.14 14.63
C PHE A 147 7.92 7.55 15.20
N THR A 148 8.68 7.69 16.29
CA THR A 148 8.97 8.97 16.94
C THR A 148 10.44 9.36 16.76
N GLY A 149 10.72 10.66 16.62
CA GLY A 149 12.06 11.18 16.38
C GLY A 149 12.25 11.62 14.93
N ASP A 150 13.38 12.27 14.64
CA ASP A 150 13.64 12.93 13.36
C ASP A 150 14.20 12.00 12.28
N GLU A 151 14.78 10.88 12.69
CA GLU A 151 15.37 9.88 11.81
C GLU A 151 14.66 8.54 11.96
N VAL A 152 14.52 7.82 10.85
CA VAL A 152 13.94 6.47 10.85
C VAL A 152 14.86 5.53 11.64
N PRO A 153 14.36 4.86 12.69
CA PRO A 153 15.17 3.95 13.50
C PRO A 153 15.70 2.74 12.69
N GLU A 154 16.86 2.21 13.08
CA GLU A 154 17.49 1.08 12.37
C GLU A 154 16.60 -0.18 12.31
N HIS A 155 15.88 -0.49 13.40
CA HIS A 155 14.96 -1.64 13.42
C HIS A 155 13.76 -1.46 12.46
N VAL A 156 13.34 -0.21 12.19
CA VAL A 156 12.33 0.08 11.16
C VAL A 156 12.90 -0.17 9.77
N TRP A 157 14.15 0.24 9.51
CA TRP A 157 14.84 -0.10 8.26
C TRP A 157 15.04 -1.60 8.06
N ALA A 158 15.35 -2.34 9.13
CA ALA A 158 15.49 -3.80 9.08
C ALA A 158 14.14 -4.47 8.72
N ALA A 159 13.04 -4.01 9.32
CA ALA A 159 11.71 -4.49 8.97
C ALA A 159 11.32 -4.15 7.52
N ALA A 160 11.64 -2.94 7.04
CA ALA A 160 11.42 -2.54 5.65
C ALA A 160 12.23 -3.40 4.67
N ASP A 161 13.49 -3.73 4.97
CA ASP A 161 14.31 -4.65 4.15
C ASP A 161 13.66 -6.04 4.02
N GLU A 162 13.20 -6.63 5.14
CA GLU A 162 12.48 -7.91 5.11
C GLU A 162 11.18 -7.82 4.31
N LEU A 163 10.46 -6.71 4.42
CA LEU A 163 9.21 -6.45 3.71
C LEU A 163 9.41 -6.41 2.19
N PHE A 164 10.42 -5.70 1.73
CA PHE A 164 10.76 -5.64 0.30
C PHE A 164 11.17 -7.00 -0.25
N ARG A 165 12.00 -7.75 0.49
CA ARG A 165 12.40 -9.10 0.10
C ARG A 165 11.20 -10.05 0.05
N ALA A 166 10.26 -9.93 0.98
CA ALA A 166 9.03 -10.71 0.96
C ALA A 166 8.19 -10.41 -0.29
N ALA A 167 8.01 -9.13 -0.63
CA ALA A 167 7.29 -8.73 -1.84
C ALA A 167 7.92 -9.32 -3.12
N VAL A 168 9.24 -9.20 -3.28
CA VAL A 168 9.99 -9.77 -4.42
C VAL A 168 9.87 -11.31 -4.44
N ALA A 169 10.00 -11.97 -3.29
CA ALA A 169 9.86 -13.43 -3.19
C ALA A 169 8.44 -13.94 -3.55
N LEU A 170 7.42 -13.09 -3.41
CA LEU A 170 6.05 -13.37 -3.83
C LEU A 170 5.80 -13.08 -5.33
N GLY A 171 6.85 -12.73 -6.09
CA GLY A 171 6.76 -12.35 -7.50
C GLY A 171 6.24 -10.93 -7.69
N GLY A 172 6.42 -10.08 -6.69
CA GLY A 172 6.03 -8.68 -6.69
C GLY A 172 7.15 -7.72 -7.10
N THR A 173 6.92 -6.43 -6.84
CA THR A 173 7.83 -5.31 -7.12
C THR A 173 8.04 -4.45 -5.88
N LEU A 174 9.19 -3.79 -5.79
CA LEU A 174 9.54 -2.85 -4.71
C LEU A 174 8.69 -1.58 -4.73
N THR A 175 7.93 -1.32 -5.79
CA THR A 175 7.07 -0.14 -5.89
C THR A 175 5.89 -0.41 -6.81
N GLY A 176 4.67 -0.18 -6.30
CA GLY A 176 3.47 -0.16 -7.12
C GLY A 176 3.35 1.15 -7.88
N GLU A 177 3.56 2.28 -7.20
CA GLU A 177 3.28 3.62 -7.75
C GLU A 177 4.24 4.75 -7.33
N HIS A 178 5.03 4.62 -6.24
CA HIS A 178 5.86 5.73 -5.72
C HIS A 178 7.23 5.84 -6.39
N GLY A 179 7.62 4.85 -7.17
CA GLY A 179 8.95 4.74 -7.76
C GLY A 179 10.02 4.31 -6.76
N VAL A 180 11.27 4.27 -7.24
CA VAL A 180 12.42 3.80 -6.46
C VAL A 180 13.01 4.93 -5.60
N GLY A 181 13.27 6.09 -6.22
CA GLY A 181 13.91 7.22 -5.56
C GLY A 181 15.27 6.86 -4.94
N ILE A 182 15.74 7.70 -4.01
CA ILE A 182 16.94 7.43 -3.21
C ILE A 182 16.70 6.22 -2.29
N LEU A 183 15.49 6.14 -1.75
CA LEU A 183 15.14 5.25 -0.65
C LEU A 183 15.28 3.79 -1.05
N LYS A 184 14.66 3.40 -2.17
CA LYS A 184 14.56 2.01 -2.60
C LYS A 184 15.69 1.54 -3.50
N ARG A 185 16.62 2.44 -3.87
CA ARG A 185 17.71 2.12 -4.81
C ARG A 185 18.55 0.90 -4.40
N ARG A 186 18.69 0.69 -3.08
CA ARG A 186 19.47 -0.42 -2.51
C ARG A 186 18.91 -1.81 -2.81
N TRP A 187 17.62 -1.91 -3.15
CA TRP A 187 16.97 -3.16 -3.55
C TRP A 187 16.80 -3.29 -5.07
N LEU A 188 16.96 -2.20 -5.82
CA LEU A 188 16.62 -2.14 -7.25
C LEU A 188 17.35 -3.20 -8.08
N ALA A 189 18.65 -3.39 -7.85
CA ALA A 189 19.43 -4.41 -8.56
C ALA A 189 18.95 -5.83 -8.28
N ALA A 190 18.48 -6.10 -7.05
CA ALA A 190 17.96 -7.41 -6.67
C ALA A 190 16.60 -7.70 -7.32
N GLU A 191 15.73 -6.70 -7.48
CA GLU A 191 14.46 -6.85 -8.20
C GLU A 191 14.67 -7.04 -9.71
N LEU A 192 15.48 -6.17 -10.33
CA LEU A 192 15.64 -6.15 -11.79
C LEU A 192 16.51 -7.28 -12.33
N GLY A 193 17.44 -7.78 -11.51
CA GLY A 193 18.56 -8.59 -11.99
C GLY A 193 19.61 -7.76 -12.72
N GLU A 194 20.80 -8.34 -12.88
CA GLU A 194 22.00 -7.65 -13.38
C GLU A 194 21.80 -7.09 -14.80
N ASP A 195 21.24 -7.88 -15.72
CA ASP A 195 21.07 -7.49 -17.13
C ASP A 195 20.17 -6.25 -17.30
N SER A 196 19.01 -6.23 -16.63
CA SER A 196 18.07 -5.11 -16.70
C SER A 196 18.61 -3.88 -15.98
N PHE A 197 19.28 -4.09 -14.84
CA PHE A 197 19.91 -3.00 -14.10
C PHE A 197 21.00 -2.30 -14.92
N GLU A 198 21.91 -3.05 -15.55
CA GLU A 198 22.98 -2.49 -16.37
C GLU A 198 22.45 -1.86 -17.68
N LEU A 199 21.40 -2.42 -18.29
CA LEU A 199 20.74 -1.79 -19.43
C LEU A 199 20.20 -0.40 -19.07
N GLN A 200 19.53 -0.26 -17.92
CA GLN A 200 19.00 1.04 -17.50
C GLN A 200 20.12 2.04 -17.17
N ARG A 201 21.24 1.60 -16.58
CA ARG A 201 22.43 2.43 -16.38
C ARG A 201 23.03 2.89 -17.71
N GLY A 202 23.10 2.01 -18.71
CA GLY A 202 23.56 2.34 -20.06
C GLY A 202 22.68 3.40 -20.73
N ILE A 203 21.35 3.27 -20.63
CA ILE A 203 20.40 4.28 -21.13
C ILE A 203 20.63 5.62 -20.42
N LYS A 204 20.79 5.61 -19.09
CA LYS A 204 21.07 6.83 -18.32
C LYS A 204 22.37 7.51 -18.79
N ALA A 205 23.45 6.76 -18.98
CA ALA A 205 24.73 7.29 -19.43
C ALA A 205 24.66 7.84 -20.87
N LEU A 206 23.85 7.24 -21.75
CA LEU A 206 23.66 7.71 -23.12
C LEU A 206 22.96 9.08 -23.18
N PHE A 207 21.89 9.26 -22.39
CA PHE A 207 21.08 10.49 -22.42
C PHE A 207 21.52 11.57 -21.42
N ASP A 208 22.29 11.20 -20.39
CA ASP A 208 22.86 12.13 -19.41
C ASP A 208 24.35 11.82 -19.13
N PRO A 209 25.23 12.02 -20.14
CA PRO A 209 26.65 11.69 -20.02
C PRO A 209 27.40 12.55 -18.98
N SER A 210 26.84 13.70 -18.60
CA SER A 210 27.40 14.56 -17.54
C SER A 210 26.82 14.27 -16.15
N GLY A 211 25.85 13.36 -16.04
CA GLY A 211 25.22 12.99 -14.77
C GLY A 211 24.49 14.13 -14.06
N ILE A 212 24.01 15.14 -14.78
CA ILE A 212 23.40 16.35 -14.19
C ILE A 212 21.92 16.18 -13.86
N LEU A 213 21.24 15.18 -14.44
CA LEU A 213 19.82 14.96 -14.25
C LEU A 213 19.58 14.04 -13.05
N ASN A 214 19.30 14.65 -11.89
CA ASN A 214 18.93 13.98 -10.65
C ASN A 214 19.98 12.96 -10.13
N PRO A 215 21.22 13.41 -9.87
CA PRO A 215 22.33 12.55 -9.49
C PRO A 215 22.06 11.81 -8.17
N GLY A 216 22.42 10.52 -8.11
CA GLY A 216 22.38 9.73 -6.88
C GLY A 216 21.00 9.18 -6.47
N VAL A 217 19.94 9.48 -7.23
CA VAL A 217 18.57 9.04 -6.90
C VAL A 217 18.35 7.57 -7.21
N MET A 218 18.27 7.18 -8.49
CA MET A 218 18.03 5.77 -8.87
C MET A 218 19.30 4.92 -8.91
N PHE A 219 20.40 5.52 -9.35
CA PHE A 219 21.71 4.89 -9.43
C PHE A 219 22.67 5.65 -8.54
N GLU A 220 23.64 4.97 -7.96
CA GLU A 220 24.72 5.64 -7.25
C GLU A 220 25.42 6.62 -8.20
N ALA A 221 25.83 7.77 -7.65
CA ALA A 221 26.55 8.76 -8.43
C ALA A 221 27.86 8.14 -8.89
N SER A 222 28.02 7.95 -10.21
CA SER A 222 29.32 7.62 -10.79
C SER A 222 30.30 8.75 -10.51
N ALA A 223 31.53 8.42 -10.11
CA ALA A 223 32.61 9.40 -10.02
C ALA A 223 32.72 10.16 -11.36
N PRO A 224 32.95 11.49 -11.35
CA PRO A 224 33.08 12.23 -12.59
C PRO A 224 34.18 11.60 -13.46
N PRO A 225 34.01 11.53 -14.79
CA PRO A 225 35.06 11.04 -15.66
C PRO A 225 36.33 11.87 -15.41
N ALA A 226 37.46 11.19 -15.25
CA ALA A 226 38.75 11.85 -15.18
C ALA A 226 38.90 12.73 -16.43
N ARG A 227 39.11 14.04 -16.21
CA ARG A 227 39.38 15.00 -17.28
C ARG A 227 40.74 14.75 -17.91
#